data_AF-A0A4U1I3I5-F1
#
_entry.id   AF-A0A4U1I3I5-F1
#
_cell.length_a   1.000
_cell.length_b   1.000
_cell.length_c   1.000
_cell.angle_alpha   90.00
_cell.angle_beta   90.00
_cell.angle_gamma   90.00
#
_symmetry.space_group_name_H-M   'P 1'
#
loop_
_entity.id
_entity.type
_entity.pdbx_description
1 polymer ?
#
loop_
_entity_poly.entity_id
_entity_poly.type
_entity_poly.pdbx_seq_one_letter_code
_entity_poly.pdbx_strand_id
1 'polypeptide(L)'
;MKKQRLTREQSREQTHRRLLDAGKEIFVKKGFVGASIESIAEAAGYTRGAFYSNFSSKSELFLELLRRDHEAIQAGLTSAFEGEASTEMTAHELLFRNGPSRESENSLLWIEARLLAARDARFRECFNAFLRERSRS
;
A
#
# COMPACT_ATOMS: atom_id res chain seq x y z
N MET A 1 21.44 25.42 9.60
CA MET A 1 21.87 24.22 8.83
C MET A 1 21.50 24.43 7.37
N LYS A 2 22.45 24.34 6.43
CA LYS A 2 22.16 24.46 4.98
C LYS A 2 21.42 23.19 4.52
N LYS A 3 20.19 23.34 3.99
CA LYS A 3 19.45 22.25 3.34
C LYS A 3 20.27 21.76 2.14
N GLN A 4 20.82 20.56 2.22
CA GLN A 4 21.55 19.94 1.12
C GLN A 4 20.59 19.69 -0.05
N ARG A 5 21.00 20.02 -1.27
CA ARG A 5 20.18 19.85 -2.48
C ARG A 5 20.08 18.36 -2.78
N LEU A 6 18.86 17.81 -2.79
CA LEU A 6 18.63 16.39 -3.11
C LEU A 6 19.10 16.07 -4.52
N THR A 7 19.59 14.85 -4.74
CA THR A 7 19.80 14.34 -6.10
C THR A 7 18.46 14.19 -6.82
N ARG A 8 18.50 14.07 -8.16
CA ARG A 8 17.28 13.84 -8.95
C ARG A 8 16.56 12.56 -8.51
N GLU A 9 17.32 11.51 -8.24
CA GLU A 9 16.80 10.22 -7.76
C GLU A 9 16.13 10.37 -6.38
N GLN A 10 16.81 11.01 -5.42
CA GLN A 10 16.26 11.25 -4.08
C GLN A 10 14.99 12.11 -4.13
N SER A 11 14.94 13.11 -5.02
CA SER A 11 13.74 13.94 -5.22
C SER A 11 12.59 13.12 -5.82
N ARG A 12 12.88 12.17 -6.71
CA ARG A 12 11.88 11.28 -7.31
C ARG A 12 11.30 10.34 -6.26
N GLU A 13 12.17 9.65 -5.50
CA GLU A 13 11.77 8.78 -4.38
C GLU A 13 10.94 9.53 -3.33
N GLN A 14 11.35 10.75 -2.97
CA GLN A 14 10.57 11.58 -2.04
C GLN A 14 9.18 11.90 -2.59
N THR A 15 9.07 12.19 -3.89
CA THR A 15 7.79 12.50 -4.55
C THR A 15 6.90 11.26 -4.62
N HIS A 16 7.46 10.12 -5.04
CA HIS A 16 6.77 8.83 -5.08
C HIS A 16 6.20 8.48 -3.70
N ARG A 17 7.01 8.52 -2.64
CA ARG A 17 6.56 8.22 -1.28
C ARG A 17 5.43 9.16 -0.81
N ARG A 18 5.56 10.46 -1.06
CA ARG A 18 4.51 11.43 -0.68
C ARG A 18 3.19 11.20 -1.41
N LEU A 19 3.25 10.87 -2.70
CA LEU A 19 2.07 10.50 -3.47
C LEU A 19 1.44 9.20 -2.95
N LEU A 20 2.26 8.21 -2.60
CA LEU A 20 1.81 6.94 -2.04
C LEU A 20 1.08 7.15 -0.70
N ASP A 21 1.65 7.96 0.20
CA ASP A 21 1.08 8.29 1.50
C ASP A 21 -0.24 9.08 1.36
N ALA A 22 -0.26 10.13 0.54
CA ALA A 22 -1.49 10.89 0.27
C ALA A 22 -2.58 10.01 -0.39
N GLY A 23 -2.17 9.09 -1.26
CA GLY A 23 -3.04 8.10 -1.86
C GLY A 23 -3.72 7.24 -0.81
N LYS A 24 -2.96 6.71 0.16
CA LYS A 24 -3.51 5.93 1.28
C LYS A 24 -4.59 6.72 2.03
N GLU A 25 -4.26 7.93 2.47
CA GLU A 25 -5.20 8.76 3.25
C GLU A 25 -6.51 9.01 2.49
N ILE A 26 -6.40 9.31 1.19
CA ILE A 26 -7.57 9.57 0.35
C ILE A 26 -8.38 8.30 0.09
N PHE A 27 -7.74 7.17 -0.17
CA PHE A 27 -8.46 5.90 -0.36
C PHE A 27 -9.18 5.45 0.89
N VAL A 28 -8.56 5.60 2.07
CA VAL A 28 -9.21 5.32 3.36
C VAL A 28 -10.42 6.22 3.56
N LYS A 29 -10.30 7.52 3.24
CA LYS A 29 -11.36 8.50 3.48
C LYS A 29 -12.51 8.47 2.45
N LYS A 30 -12.21 8.21 1.18
CA LYS A 30 -13.16 8.38 0.05
C LYS A 30 -13.43 7.10 -0.73
N GLY A 31 -12.78 5.99 -0.38
CA GLY A 31 -12.76 4.77 -1.18
C GLY A 31 -11.98 4.94 -2.48
N PHE A 32 -11.83 3.85 -3.24
CA PHE A 32 -11.11 3.88 -4.52
C PHE A 32 -11.89 4.70 -5.55
N VAL A 33 -13.21 4.53 -5.63
CA VAL A 33 -14.05 5.21 -6.63
C VAL A 33 -14.10 6.72 -6.39
N GLY A 34 -14.23 7.16 -5.13
CA GLY A 34 -14.29 8.57 -4.76
C GLY A 34 -12.95 9.31 -4.80
N ALA A 35 -11.84 8.60 -4.92
CA ALA A 35 -10.51 9.17 -5.08
C ALA A 35 -10.23 9.62 -6.52
N SER A 36 -9.64 10.80 -6.71
CA SER A 36 -9.12 11.27 -8.00
C SER A 36 -7.61 11.47 -7.96
N ILE A 37 -6.96 11.36 -9.12
CA ILE A 37 -5.52 11.62 -9.25
C ILE A 37 -5.19 13.06 -8.85
N GLU A 38 -6.07 14.00 -9.20
CA GLU A 38 -5.97 15.41 -8.82
C GLU A 38 -5.95 15.56 -7.30
N SER A 39 -6.92 14.95 -6.60
CA SER A 39 -7.00 15.05 -5.14
C SER A 39 -5.78 14.45 -4.46
N ILE A 40 -5.22 13.37 -5.01
CA ILE A 40 -4.01 12.72 -4.48
C ILE A 40 -2.78 13.59 -4.70
N ALA A 41 -2.62 14.12 -5.92
CA ALA A 41 -1.50 14.99 -6.23
C ALA A 41 -1.54 16.27 -5.38
N GLU A 42 -2.72 16.89 -5.27
CA GLU A 42 -2.94 18.10 -4.45
C GLU A 42 -2.63 17.84 -2.97
N ALA A 43 -3.15 16.75 -2.39
CA ALA A 43 -2.87 16.38 -1.01
C ALA A 43 -1.38 16.10 -0.76
N ALA A 44 -0.67 15.55 -1.75
CA ALA A 44 0.78 15.33 -1.68
C ALA A 44 1.61 16.61 -1.89
N GLY A 45 0.99 17.74 -2.29
CA GLY A 45 1.66 18.99 -2.62
C GLY A 45 2.34 18.99 -4.00
N TYR A 46 1.82 18.20 -4.95
CA TYR A 46 2.37 18.01 -6.29
C TYR A 46 1.33 18.23 -7.38
N THR A 47 1.80 18.31 -8.63
CA THR A 47 0.94 18.45 -9.80
C THR A 47 0.46 17.08 -10.30
N ARG A 48 -0.62 17.09 -11.10
CA ARG A 48 -1.07 15.89 -11.83
C ARG A 48 0.02 15.30 -12.74
N GLY A 49 0.86 16.15 -13.34
CA GLY A 49 2.01 15.70 -14.14
C GLY A 49 3.03 14.94 -13.29
N ALA A 50 3.32 15.42 -12.08
CA ALA A 50 4.22 14.73 -11.15
C ALA A 50 3.65 13.38 -10.70
N PHE A 51 2.33 13.23 -10.58
CA PHE A 51 1.71 11.91 -10.38
C PHE A 51 2.08 10.96 -11.52
N TYR A 52 1.82 11.35 -12.77
CA TYR A 52 2.05 10.47 -13.92
C TYR A 52 3.52 10.16 -14.20
N SER A 53 4.45 11.01 -13.71
CA SER A 53 5.88 10.70 -13.73
C SER A 53 6.29 9.60 -12.73
N ASN A 54 5.44 9.27 -11.75
CA ASN A 54 5.71 8.25 -10.73
C ASN A 54 4.78 7.03 -10.83
N PHE A 55 3.54 7.22 -11.28
CA PHE A 55 2.54 6.17 -11.43
C PHE A 55 1.81 6.32 -12.76
N SER A 56 1.75 5.25 -13.54
CA SER A 56 0.92 5.11 -14.74
C SER A 56 -0.58 5.28 -14.47
N SER A 57 -1.07 4.93 -13.28
CA SER A 57 -2.50 5.00 -12.95
C SER A 57 -2.80 5.04 -11.45
N LYS A 58 -4.03 5.44 -11.10
CA LYS A 58 -4.58 5.33 -9.73
C LYS A 58 -4.59 3.87 -9.24
N SER A 59 -4.83 2.92 -10.14
CA SER A 59 -4.84 1.48 -9.83
C SER A 59 -3.44 0.97 -9.48
N GLU A 60 -2.40 1.43 -10.19
CA GLU A 60 -1.02 1.06 -9.87
C GLU A 60 -0.61 1.55 -8.48
N LEU A 61 -0.90 2.82 -8.16
CA LEU A 61 -0.64 3.35 -6.82
C LEU A 61 -1.37 2.53 -5.75
N PHE A 62 -2.63 2.18 -5.99
CA PHE A 62 -3.42 1.36 -5.07
C PHE A 62 -2.85 -0.04 -4.88
N LEU A 63 -2.41 -0.71 -5.95
CA LEU A 63 -1.73 -2.01 -5.88
C LEU A 63 -0.40 -1.92 -5.12
N GLU A 64 0.34 -0.84 -5.30
CA GLU A 64 1.59 -0.62 -4.57
C GLU A 64 1.35 -0.41 -3.06
N LEU A 65 0.27 0.26 -2.66
CA LEU A 65 -0.13 0.33 -1.26
C LEU A 65 -0.43 -1.03 -0.65
N LEU A 66 -1.12 -1.90 -1.38
CA LEU A 66 -1.40 -3.26 -0.94
C LEU A 66 -0.12 -4.08 -0.81
N ARG A 67 0.86 -3.86 -1.71
CA ARG A 67 2.19 -4.48 -1.63
C ARG A 67 2.94 -4.01 -0.38
N ARG A 68 3.00 -2.71 -0.14
CA ARG A 68 3.65 -2.13 1.06
C ARG A 68 3.06 -2.68 2.36
N ASP A 69 1.73 -2.79 2.43
CA ASP A 69 1.07 -3.38 3.60
C ASP A 69 1.37 -4.88 3.74
N HIS A 70 1.36 -5.61 2.62
CA HIS A 70 1.72 -7.03 2.63
C HIS A 70 3.16 -7.27 3.11
N GLU A 71 4.12 -6.50 2.64
CA GLU A 71 5.52 -6.57 3.06
C GLU A 71 5.67 -6.29 4.57
N ALA A 72 4.93 -5.32 5.09
CA ALA A 72 4.92 -5.03 6.53
C ALA A 72 4.38 -6.21 7.36
N ILE A 73 3.30 -6.85 6.91
CA ILE A 73 2.74 -8.06 7.53
C ILE A 73 3.74 -9.21 7.49
N GLN A 74 4.39 -9.43 6.35
CA GLN A 74 5.41 -10.48 6.19
C GLN A 74 6.61 -10.26 7.11
N ALA A 75 7.14 -9.04 7.17
CA ALA A 75 8.24 -8.70 8.09
C ALA A 75 7.85 -8.91 9.56
N GLY A 76 6.61 -8.57 9.94
CA GLY A 76 6.07 -8.86 11.27
C GLY A 76 6.00 -10.36 11.58
N LEU A 77 5.59 -11.18 10.60
CA LEU A 77 5.57 -12.63 10.74
C LEU A 77 6.98 -13.21 10.87
N THR A 78 7.91 -12.86 9.96
CA THR A 78 9.31 -13.34 10.00
C THR A 78 9.98 -12.98 11.32
N SER A 79 9.87 -11.72 11.77
CA SER A 79 10.44 -11.31 13.06
C SER A 79 9.82 -12.04 14.26
N ALA A 80 8.55 -12.44 14.17
CA ALA A 80 7.89 -13.25 15.21
C ALA A 80 8.40 -14.70 15.27
N PHE A 81 8.87 -15.26 14.14
CA PHE A 81 9.48 -16.58 14.08
C PHE A 81 10.97 -16.59 14.43
N GLU A 82 11.69 -15.48 14.17
CA GLU A 82 13.13 -15.35 14.43
C GLU A 82 13.48 -14.90 15.85
N GLY A 83 12.60 -14.16 16.52
CA GLY A 83 12.74 -13.92 17.95
C GLY A 83 12.64 -15.23 18.73
N GLU A 84 13.21 -15.32 19.94
CA GLU A 84 12.92 -16.40 20.90
C GLU A 84 11.41 -16.40 21.22
N ALA A 85 10.62 -16.96 20.32
CA ALA A 85 9.22 -17.20 20.55
C ALA A 85 9.16 -18.27 21.63
N SER A 86 8.66 -17.87 22.81
CA SER A 86 8.07 -18.82 23.75
C SER A 86 7.17 -19.74 22.94
N THR A 87 7.42 -21.04 23.04
CA THR A 87 7.01 -22.09 22.11
C THR A 87 5.50 -22.37 22.13
N GLU A 88 4.70 -21.44 22.66
CA GLU A 88 3.28 -21.59 22.98
C GLU A 88 2.37 -20.67 22.16
N MET A 89 2.90 -19.80 21.29
CA MET A 89 2.06 -18.89 20.50
C MET A 89 1.40 -19.63 19.34
N THR A 90 0.06 -19.65 19.32
CA THR A 90 -0.73 -20.33 18.30
C THR A 90 -0.67 -19.61 16.95
N ALA A 91 -0.92 -20.34 15.85
CA ALA A 91 -1.03 -19.75 14.52
C ALA A 91 -2.09 -18.63 14.46
N HIS A 92 -3.16 -18.74 15.24
CA HIS A 92 -4.18 -17.70 15.35
C HIS A 92 -3.63 -16.43 16.03
N GLU A 93 -2.84 -16.55 17.10
CA GLU A 93 -2.21 -15.39 17.77
C GLU A 93 -1.17 -14.72 16.88
N LEU A 94 -0.38 -15.48 16.13
CA LEU A 94 0.55 -14.93 15.14
C LEU A 94 -0.17 -14.19 14.01
N LEU A 95 -1.27 -14.74 13.49
CA LEU A 95 -2.09 -14.09 12.47
C LEU A 95 -2.85 -12.88 13.01
N PHE A 96 -3.32 -12.91 14.26
CA PHE A 96 -4.01 -11.78 14.87
C PHE A 96 -3.06 -10.60 15.14
N ARG A 97 -1.85 -10.91 15.63
CA ARG A 97 -0.82 -9.90 15.94
C ARG A 97 -0.21 -9.28 14.69
N ASN A 98 0.07 -10.10 13.67
CA ASN A 98 0.83 -9.67 12.48
C ASN A 98 -0.03 -9.54 11.23
N GLY A 99 -1.25 -10.09 11.20
CA GLY A 99 -2.19 -9.87 10.11
C GLY A 99 -2.72 -8.43 10.10
N PRO A 100 -3.41 -8.02 9.03
CA PRO A 100 -4.04 -6.71 9.00
C PRO A 100 -5.03 -6.65 10.15
N SER A 101 -4.73 -5.87 11.19
CA SER A 101 -5.62 -5.77 12.33
C SER A 101 -6.99 -5.30 11.83
N ARG A 102 -8.08 -5.87 12.35
CA ARG A 102 -9.45 -5.48 11.94
C ARG A 102 -9.70 -3.97 12.10
N GLU A 103 -8.89 -3.32 12.94
CA GLU A 103 -8.93 -1.88 13.22
C GLU A 103 -7.86 -1.06 12.47
N SER A 104 -6.95 -1.70 11.71
CA SER A 104 -5.99 -0.98 10.86
C SER A 104 -6.71 -0.31 9.70
N GLU A 105 -6.36 0.96 9.45
CA GLU A 105 -6.78 1.69 8.25
C GLU A 105 -6.50 0.90 6.95
N ASN A 106 -5.49 0.03 6.95
CA ASN A 106 -5.12 -0.77 5.78
C ASN A 106 -6.13 -1.90 5.50
N SER A 107 -6.90 -2.35 6.50
CA SER A 107 -7.95 -3.38 6.30
C SER A 107 -9.02 -2.92 5.33
N LEU A 108 -9.35 -1.63 5.32
CA LEU A 108 -10.31 -1.05 4.38
C LEU A 108 -9.79 -1.12 2.93
N LEU A 109 -8.48 -0.91 2.71
CA LEU A 109 -7.88 -1.01 1.37
C LEU A 109 -8.03 -2.42 0.80
N TRP A 110 -7.82 -3.46 1.62
CA TRP A 110 -7.96 -4.86 1.19
C TRP A 110 -9.40 -5.29 0.93
N ILE A 111 -10.36 -4.73 1.66
CA ILE A 111 -11.79 -4.96 1.40
C ILE A 111 -12.20 -4.26 0.11
N GLU A 112 -11.82 -3.00 -0.05
CA GLU A 112 -12.07 -2.20 -1.26
C GLU A 112 -11.46 -2.88 -2.50
N ALA A 113 -10.24 -3.40 -2.40
CA ALA A 113 -9.58 -4.14 -3.48
C ALA A 113 -10.39 -5.38 -3.92
N ARG A 114 -10.95 -6.14 -2.96
CA ARG A 114 -11.81 -7.29 -3.27
C ARG A 114 -13.11 -6.86 -3.94
N LEU A 115 -13.74 -5.79 -3.44
CA LEU A 115 -14.97 -5.25 -4.02
C LEU A 115 -14.73 -4.72 -5.44
N LEU A 116 -13.62 -4.01 -5.66
CA LEU A 116 -13.23 -3.49 -6.96
C LEU A 116 -12.92 -4.63 -7.93
N ALA A 117 -12.15 -5.64 -7.49
CA ALA A 117 -11.88 -6.83 -8.31
C ALA A 117 -13.16 -7.62 -8.64
N ALA A 118 -14.17 -7.62 -7.78
CA ALA A 118 -15.47 -8.21 -8.13
C ALA A 118 -16.16 -7.45 -9.27
N ARG A 119 -15.98 -6.13 -9.36
CA ARG A 119 -16.69 -5.23 -10.27
C ARG A 119 -15.93 -4.89 -11.56
N ASP A 120 -14.61 -4.91 -11.54
CA ASP A 120 -13.72 -4.52 -12.65
C ASP A 120 -12.82 -5.69 -13.05
N ALA A 121 -12.97 -6.18 -14.29
CA ALA A 121 -12.23 -7.33 -14.79
C ALA A 121 -10.73 -7.06 -14.98
N ARG A 122 -10.36 -5.86 -15.43
CA ARG A 122 -8.95 -5.50 -15.64
C ARG A 122 -8.24 -5.37 -14.30
N PHE A 123 -8.87 -4.70 -13.34
CA PHE A 123 -8.32 -4.63 -11.98
C PHE A 123 -8.22 -6.02 -11.35
N ARG A 124 -9.23 -6.88 -11.54
CA ARG A 124 -9.21 -8.26 -11.05
C ARG A 124 -8.03 -9.07 -11.58
N GLU A 125 -7.68 -8.93 -12.85
CA GLU A 125 -6.52 -9.60 -13.43
C GLU A 125 -5.22 -9.16 -12.74
N CYS A 126 -5.01 -7.85 -12.61
CA CYS A 126 -3.85 -7.29 -11.92
C CYS A 126 -3.81 -7.70 -10.43
N PHE A 127 -4.95 -7.62 -9.75
CA PHE A 127 -5.05 -7.99 -8.34
C PHE A 127 -4.81 -9.48 -8.11
N ASN A 128 -5.31 -10.35 -8.99
CA ASN A 128 -5.05 -11.79 -8.93
C ASN A 128 -3.58 -12.13 -9.22
N ALA A 129 -2.94 -11.41 -10.15
CA ALA A 129 -1.51 -11.55 -10.39
C ALA A 129 -0.71 -11.20 -9.13
N PHE A 130 -1.02 -10.05 -8.54
CA PHE A 130 -0.47 -9.62 -7.25
C PHE A 130 -0.68 -10.65 -6.12
N LEU A 131 -1.90 -11.20 -5.98
CA LEU A 131 -2.17 -12.24 -4.97
C LEU A 131 -1.39 -13.54 -5.20
N ARG A 132 -1.08 -13.91 -6.45
CA ARG A 132 -0.27 -15.09 -6.75
C ARG A 132 1.21 -14.88 -6.44
N GLU A 133 1.72 -13.69 -6.72
CA GLU A 133 3.07 -13.28 -6.29
C GLU A 133 3.18 -13.38 -4.76
N ARG A 134 2.15 -12.94 -4.05
CA ARG A 134 1.99 -13.04 -2.59
C ARG A 134 2.09 -14.44 -2.00
N SER A 135 1.72 -15.47 -2.77
CA SER A 135 1.67 -16.86 -2.29
C SER A 135 2.95 -17.66 -2.61
N ARG A 136 3.93 -17.04 -3.28
CA ARG A 136 5.20 -17.68 -3.68
C ARG A 136 6.41 -17.22 -2.86
N SER A 137 6.27 -16.15 -2.08
CA SER A 137 7.24 -15.71 -1.07
C SER A 137 6.83 -16.25 0.31
#